data_AF-A0A3B8NC85-F1
#
_entry.id   AF-A0A3B8NC85-F1
#
_cell.length_a   1.000
_cell.length_b   1.000
_cell.length_c   1.000
_cell.angle_alpha   90.00
_cell.angle_beta   90.00
_cell.angle_gamma   90.00
#
_symmetry.space_group_name_H-M   'P 1'
#
loop_
_entity.id
_entity.type
_entity.pdbx_description
1 polymer ?
#
loop_
_entity_poly.entity_id
_entity_poly.type
_entity_poly.pdbx_seq_one_letter_code
_entity_poly.pdbx_strand_id
1 'polypeptide(L)'
;MKALVLLFSLFVVASLCVASLSLGINNVTARTKSLSGIPLSGFVGLNVTGIDARCTFGPLVAGLSTPLFMLTLSEDTGVDTHFIFPGIGWYGYIGARLSIGRVFFQVDIGRAIALGHDLELGFTPVRLEIGLMLNKHTDIETSAVGILEQLEETLGRILVVQLGYVF
;
A
#
# COMPACT_ATOMS: atom_id res chain seq x y z
N MET A 1 12.45 -21.67 25.47
CA MET A 1 12.60 -20.95 24.18
C MET A 1 12.44 -21.84 22.95
N LYS A 2 13.20 -22.94 22.78
CA LYS A 2 13.09 -23.81 21.57
C LYS A 2 11.68 -24.32 21.27
N ALA A 3 10.94 -24.77 22.28
CA ALA A 3 9.56 -25.23 22.11
C ALA A 3 8.59 -24.10 21.68
N LEU A 4 8.82 -22.88 22.16
CA LEU A 4 7.99 -21.71 21.86
C LEU A 4 8.25 -21.20 20.43
N VAL A 5 9.51 -21.24 19.99
CA VAL A 5 9.91 -20.98 18.59
C VAL A 5 9.31 -22.05 17.67
N LEU A 6 9.41 -23.34 18.02
CA LEU A 6 8.80 -24.42 17.25
C LEU A 6 7.28 -24.26 17.14
N LEU A 7 6.60 -23.94 18.25
CA LEU A 7 5.17 -23.71 18.28
C LEU A 7 4.77 -22.51 17.40
N PHE A 8 5.53 -21.41 17.48
CA PHE A 8 5.34 -20.24 16.63
C PHE A 8 5.54 -20.57 15.14
N SER A 9 6.62 -21.28 14.79
CA SER A 9 6.87 -21.73 13.42
C SER A 9 5.78 -22.66 12.89
N LEU A 10 5.32 -23.62 13.70
CA LEU A 10 4.19 -24.50 13.35
C LEU A 10 2.91 -23.70 13.11
N PHE A 11 2.64 -22.70 13.95
CA PHE A 11 1.49 -21.83 13.80
C PHE A 11 1.57 -21.01 12.51
N VAL A 12 2.73 -20.40 12.23
CA VAL A 12 2.98 -19.66 10.99
C VAL A 12 2.81 -20.55 9.76
N VAL A 13 3.39 -21.75 9.76
CA VAL A 13 3.27 -22.71 8.64
C VAL A 13 1.83 -23.17 8.46
N ALA A 14 1.13 -23.51 9.55
CA ALA A 14 -0.27 -23.90 9.48
C ALA A 14 -1.18 -22.76 8.99
N SER A 15 -0.92 -21.52 9.41
CA SER A 15 -1.61 -20.33 8.90
C SER A 15 -1.34 -20.12 7.42
N LEU A 16 -0.10 -20.29 6.96
CA LEU A 16 0.25 -20.19 5.52
C LEU A 16 -0.42 -21.28 4.67
N CYS A 17 -0.65 -22.47 5.20
CA CYS A 17 -1.37 -23.55 4.50
C CYS A 17 -2.86 -23.25 4.24
N VAL A 18 -3.45 -22.34 5.02
CA VAL A 18 -4.88 -22.00 4.92
C VAL A 18 -5.09 -20.58 4.39
N ALA A 19 -4.04 -19.77 4.42
CA ALA A 19 -4.08 -18.43 3.88
C ALA A 19 -3.91 -18.41 2.36
N SER A 20 -4.64 -17.50 1.72
CA SER A 20 -4.42 -17.17 0.32
C SER A 20 -3.31 -16.12 0.23
N LEU A 21 -2.28 -16.43 -0.54
CA LEU A 21 -1.19 -15.52 -0.83
C LEU A 21 -1.50 -14.77 -2.12
N SER A 22 -1.18 -13.47 -2.14
CA SER A 22 -1.24 -12.69 -3.36
C SER A 22 -0.05 -11.74 -3.47
N LEU A 23 0.27 -11.39 -4.72
CA LEU A 23 1.28 -10.41 -5.06
C LEU A 23 0.65 -9.40 -6.00
N GLY A 24 0.73 -8.12 -5.63
CA GLY A 24 0.21 -7.02 -6.42
C GLY A 24 1.28 -6.05 -6.88
N ILE A 25 1.03 -5.41 -8.01
CA ILE A 25 1.70 -4.16 -8.37
C ILE A 25 0.74 -3.04 -8.03
N ASN A 26 1.18 -2.11 -7.20
CA ASN A 26 0.39 -0.98 -6.79
C ASN A 26 0.97 0.33 -7.31
N ASN A 27 0.08 1.30 -7.43
CA ASN A 27 0.40 2.63 -7.88
C ASN A 27 -0.26 3.63 -6.94
N VAL A 28 0.54 4.27 -6.11
CA VAL A 28 0.11 5.32 -5.18
C VAL A 28 0.21 6.64 -5.90
N THR A 29 -0.92 7.31 -6.09
CA THR A 29 -0.98 8.68 -6.61
C THR A 29 -1.42 9.62 -5.49
N ALA A 30 -0.57 10.58 -5.14
CA ALA A 30 -0.91 11.66 -4.23
C ALA A 30 -0.98 12.98 -5.00
N ARG A 31 -2.07 13.72 -4.80
CA ARG A 31 -2.22 15.08 -5.32
C ARG A 31 -1.93 16.09 -4.22
N THR A 32 -0.92 16.92 -4.46
CA THR A 32 -0.76 18.18 -3.74
C THR A 32 -1.51 19.24 -4.52
N LYS A 33 -2.21 20.14 -3.81
CA LYS A 33 -2.87 21.27 -4.47
C LYS A 33 -1.78 22.17 -5.08
N SER A 34 -1.79 22.36 -6.40
CA SER A 34 -1.45 23.67 -6.97
C SER A 34 -2.74 24.46 -7.09
N LEU A 35 -2.76 25.64 -6.47
CA LEU A 35 -3.98 26.40 -6.20
C LEU A 35 -3.81 27.89 -6.54
N SER A 36 -3.11 28.23 -7.62
CA SER A 36 -3.06 29.62 -8.08
C SER A 36 -2.67 29.71 -9.54
N GLY A 37 -3.41 30.52 -10.32
CA GLY A 37 -2.96 31.03 -11.62
C GLY A 37 -1.76 31.99 -11.54
N ILE A 38 -0.85 31.75 -10.58
CA ILE A 38 0.42 32.43 -10.35
C ILE A 38 1.39 31.35 -9.82
N PRO A 39 2.55 31.13 -10.48
CA PRO A 39 3.43 30.01 -10.17
C PRO A 39 4.43 30.40 -9.08
N LEU A 40 4.27 29.87 -7.88
CA LEU A 40 5.35 29.84 -6.88
C LEU A 40 5.24 28.56 -6.02
N SER A 41 6.06 27.57 -6.41
CA SER A 41 6.35 26.25 -5.82
C SER A 41 5.21 25.23 -5.91
N GLY A 42 5.26 24.20 -6.76
CA GLY A 42 6.43 23.49 -7.31
C GLY A 42 6.23 21.98 -7.25
N PHE A 43 5.09 21.47 -6.77
CA PHE A 43 4.74 20.05 -6.77
C PHE A 43 3.24 19.85 -7.06
N VAL A 44 2.94 19.12 -8.12
CA VAL A 44 1.58 18.87 -8.66
C VAL A 44 1.10 17.47 -8.31
N GLY A 45 2.03 16.51 -8.21
CA GLY A 45 1.66 15.14 -7.92
C GLY A 45 2.86 14.22 -7.72
N LEU A 46 2.64 13.23 -6.88
CA LEU A 46 3.54 12.12 -6.64
C LEU A 46 2.88 10.86 -7.17
N ASN A 47 3.62 10.06 -7.93
CA ASN A 47 3.19 8.74 -8.31
C ASN A 47 4.27 7.72 -7.93
N VAL A 48 3.94 6.75 -7.09
CA VAL A 48 4.87 5.72 -6.62
C VAL A 48 4.33 4.36 -7.02
N THR A 49 5.11 3.63 -7.83
CA THR A 49 4.83 2.24 -8.14
C THR A 49 5.56 1.34 -7.16
N GLY A 50 4.86 0.38 -6.59
CA GLY A 50 5.39 -0.59 -5.64
C GLY A 50 4.92 -2.01 -5.90
N ILE A 51 5.46 -2.92 -5.09
CA ILE A 51 5.01 -4.31 -4.99
C ILE A 51 4.35 -4.48 -3.62
N ASP A 52 3.19 -5.13 -3.61
CA ASP A 52 2.42 -5.48 -2.42
C ASP A 52 2.35 -7.00 -2.27
N ALA A 53 2.96 -7.56 -1.23
CA ALA A 53 2.78 -8.96 -0.87
C ALA A 53 1.70 -9.05 0.21
N ARG A 54 0.65 -9.84 -0.03
CA ARG A 54 -0.50 -9.95 0.87
C ARG A 54 -0.81 -11.40 1.21
N CYS A 55 -1.27 -11.58 2.44
CA CYS A 55 -1.74 -12.83 3.00
C CYS A 55 -3.16 -12.62 3.54
N THR A 56 -4.11 -13.41 3.05
CA THR A 56 -5.52 -13.33 3.44
C THR A 56 -5.92 -14.62 4.16
N PHE A 57 -6.40 -14.50 5.39
CA PHE A 57 -6.93 -15.61 6.19
C PHE A 57 -8.39 -15.34 6.57
N GLY A 58 -9.31 -15.90 5.80
CA GLY A 58 -10.73 -15.59 5.92
C GLY A 58 -10.98 -14.09 5.76
N PRO A 59 -11.59 -13.41 6.76
CA PRO A 59 -11.79 -11.96 6.69
C PRO A 59 -10.55 -11.15 7.05
N LEU A 60 -9.48 -11.76 7.58
CA LEU A 60 -8.29 -11.03 8.00
C LEU A 60 -7.29 -10.91 6.86
N VAL A 61 -6.68 -9.74 6.75
CA VAL A 61 -5.63 -9.46 5.76
C VAL A 61 -4.41 -8.91 6.47
N ALA A 62 -3.23 -9.35 6.06
CA ALA A 62 -1.97 -8.71 6.39
C ALA A 62 -1.15 -8.57 5.11
N GLY A 63 -0.40 -7.49 4.99
CA GLY A 63 0.45 -7.31 3.83
C GLY A 63 1.64 -6.41 4.10
N LEU A 64 2.53 -6.42 3.12
CA LEU A 64 3.79 -5.72 3.15
C LEU A 64 4.09 -5.19 1.75
N SER A 65 4.15 -3.87 1.63
CA SER A 65 4.40 -3.18 0.38
C SER A 65 5.74 -2.45 0.42
N THR A 66 6.46 -2.42 -0.71
CA THR A 66 7.68 -1.62 -0.90
C THR A 66 7.58 -0.84 -2.21
N PRO A 67 8.03 0.42 -2.25
CA PRO A 67 8.17 1.15 -3.50
C PRO A 67 9.28 0.52 -4.38
N LEU A 68 9.14 0.69 -5.69
CA LEU A 68 10.13 0.36 -6.72
C LEU A 68 10.55 1.59 -7.52
N PHE A 69 9.60 2.47 -7.78
CA PHE A 69 9.75 3.55 -8.74
C PHE A 69 8.89 4.73 -8.35
N MET A 70 9.42 5.94 -8.51
CA MET A 70 8.73 7.17 -8.18
C MET A 70 8.82 8.14 -9.34
N LEU A 71 7.68 8.75 -9.64
CA LEU A 71 7.52 9.88 -10.54
C LEU A 71 7.05 11.07 -9.72
N THR A 72 7.73 12.18 -9.89
CA THR A 72 7.38 13.46 -9.29
C THR A 72 7.02 14.41 -10.41
N LEU A 73 5.85 15.05 -10.31
CA LEU A 73 5.44 16.09 -11.25
C LEU A 73 5.47 17.42 -10.52
N SER A 74 6.25 18.35 -11.06
CA SER A 74 6.44 19.71 -10.59
C SER A 74 6.04 20.70 -11.68
N GLU A 75 5.39 21.80 -11.31
CA GLU A 75 5.07 22.87 -12.27
C GLU A 75 6.34 23.55 -12.80
N ASP A 76 7.36 23.65 -11.95
CA ASP A 76 8.57 24.40 -12.22
C ASP A 76 9.64 23.56 -12.92
N THR A 77 9.68 22.25 -12.63
CA THR A 77 10.75 21.34 -13.11
C THR A 77 10.26 20.23 -14.05
N GLY A 78 8.94 20.07 -14.23
CA GLY A 78 8.36 19.04 -15.08
C GLY A 78 8.25 17.68 -14.39
N VAL A 79 8.40 16.60 -15.15
CA VAL A 79 8.38 15.22 -14.61
C VAL A 79 9.82 14.80 -14.28
N ASP A 80 10.08 14.50 -13.01
CA ASP A 80 11.31 13.85 -12.57
C ASP A 80 11.01 12.40 -12.18
N THR A 81 11.99 11.52 -12.40
CA THR A 81 11.84 10.07 -12.26
C THR A 81 12.98 9.52 -11.43
N HIS A 82 12.64 8.81 -10.36
CA HIS A 82 13.61 8.21 -9.46
C HIS A 82 13.35 6.72 -9.31
N PHE A 83 14.39 5.93 -9.54
CA PHE A 83 14.38 4.54 -9.14
C PHE A 83 14.58 4.45 -7.64
N ILE A 84 13.70 3.70 -6.96
CA ILE A 84 13.81 3.47 -5.52
C ILE A 84 14.19 2.02 -5.34
N PHE A 85 15.33 1.78 -4.70
CA PHE A 85 15.71 0.42 -4.39
C PHE A 85 14.62 -0.24 -3.53
N PRO A 86 14.10 -1.39 -3.97
CA PRO A 86 13.12 -2.14 -3.18
C PRO A 86 13.74 -2.43 -1.81
N GLY A 87 12.97 -2.20 -0.76
CA GLY A 87 13.40 -2.40 0.62
C GLY A 87 13.95 -1.18 1.34
N ILE A 88 14.12 -0.02 0.67
CA ILE A 88 14.42 1.25 1.38
C ILE A 88 13.19 1.75 2.17
N GLY A 89 11.99 1.51 1.67
CA GLY A 89 10.74 1.86 2.34
C GLY A 89 9.85 0.63 2.45
N TRP A 90 9.14 0.51 3.56
CA TRP A 90 8.18 -0.55 3.78
C TRP A 90 6.90 0.01 4.36
N TYR A 91 5.78 -0.51 3.89
CA TYR A 91 4.48 -0.29 4.45
C TYR A 91 3.91 -1.64 4.85
N GLY A 92 3.93 -1.93 6.15
CA GLY A 92 3.30 -3.12 6.72
C GLY A 92 1.91 -2.78 7.23
N TYR A 93 0.91 -3.60 6.90
CA TYR A 93 -0.48 -3.33 7.28
C TYR A 93 -1.22 -4.60 7.69
N ILE A 94 -2.27 -4.38 8.49
CA ILE A 94 -3.25 -5.39 8.87
C ILE A 94 -4.65 -4.82 8.67
N GLY A 95 -5.60 -5.68 8.34
CA GLY A 95 -6.94 -5.24 8.01
C GLY A 95 -7.95 -6.37 7.95
N ALA A 96 -9.12 -5.99 7.47
CA ALA A 96 -10.23 -6.88 7.24
C ALA A 96 -10.78 -6.72 5.82
N ARG A 97 -11.13 -7.84 5.20
CA ARG A 97 -11.72 -7.94 3.86
C ARG A 97 -13.06 -8.62 3.94
N LEU A 98 -14.06 -8.00 3.34
CA LEU A 98 -15.39 -8.57 3.12
C LEU A 98 -15.59 -8.81 1.63
N SER A 99 -15.85 -10.06 1.24
CA SER A 99 -16.09 -10.44 -0.15
C SER A 99 -17.58 -10.72 -0.39
N ILE A 100 -18.15 -10.10 -1.41
CA ILE A 100 -19.54 -10.29 -1.85
C ILE A 100 -19.51 -10.67 -3.34
N GLY A 101 -19.52 -11.99 -3.60
CA GLY A 101 -19.35 -12.51 -4.95
C GLY A 101 -17.97 -12.17 -5.50
N ARG A 102 -17.92 -11.37 -6.58
CA ARG A 102 -16.66 -10.94 -7.21
C ARG A 102 -16.16 -9.60 -6.68
N VAL A 103 -16.99 -8.85 -5.96
CA VAL A 103 -16.61 -7.55 -5.39
C VAL A 103 -16.13 -7.77 -3.96
N PHE A 104 -15.13 -7.02 -3.52
CA PHE A 104 -14.71 -7.00 -2.14
C PHE A 104 -14.48 -5.59 -1.65
N PHE A 105 -14.61 -5.43 -0.33
CA PHE A 105 -14.27 -4.22 0.41
C PHE A 105 -13.19 -4.57 1.41
N GLN A 106 -12.19 -3.71 1.55
CA GLN A 106 -11.13 -3.89 2.53
C GLN A 106 -10.93 -2.60 3.32
N VAL A 107 -10.63 -2.76 4.60
CA VAL A 107 -10.11 -1.69 5.45
C VAL A 107 -8.85 -2.21 6.08
N ASP A 108 -7.81 -1.39 6.05
CA ASP A 108 -6.58 -1.70 6.77
C ASP A 108 -5.93 -0.46 7.37
N ILE A 109 -5.09 -0.72 8.35
CA ILE A 109 -4.23 0.24 9.01
C ILE A 109 -2.82 -0.34 9.01
N GLY A 110 -1.83 0.51 8.79
CA GLY A 110 -0.46 0.07 8.78
C GLY A 110 0.52 1.12 9.23
N ARG A 111 1.79 0.79 9.11
CA ARG A 111 2.91 1.67 9.45
C ARG A 111 3.87 1.72 8.28
N ALA A 112 4.17 2.94 7.85
CA ALA A 112 5.26 3.18 6.92
C ALA A 112 6.57 3.32 7.72
N ILE A 113 7.60 2.63 7.27
CA ILE A 113 8.95 2.67 7.84
C ILE A 113 9.95 2.81 6.70
N ALA A 114 11.06 3.47 6.93
CA ALA A 114 12.18 3.47 6.01
C ALA A 114 13.39 2.82 6.67
N LEU A 115 14.20 2.15 5.85
CA LEU A 115 15.46 1.54 6.25
C LEU A 115 16.58 2.44 5.72
N GLY A 116 17.06 3.34 6.59
CA GLY A 116 18.19 4.24 6.32
C GLY A 116 18.36 5.24 7.46
N HIS A 117 19.59 5.67 7.73
CA HIS A 117 19.94 6.48 8.92
C HIS A 117 19.26 7.87 8.92
N ASP A 118 18.82 8.35 7.76
CA ASP A 118 18.24 9.70 7.56
C ASP A 118 16.84 9.67 6.89
N LEU A 119 16.18 8.50 6.83
CA LEU A 119 14.87 8.38 6.18
C LEU A 119 13.77 8.22 7.24
N GLU A 120 12.92 9.22 7.39
CA GLU A 120 11.72 9.13 8.23
C GLU A 120 10.46 9.05 7.34
N LEU A 121 9.93 7.83 7.15
CA LEU A 121 8.57 7.62 6.62
C LEU A 121 7.56 7.39 7.76
N GLY A 122 7.89 7.68 9.02
CA GLY A 122 7.18 7.21 10.24
C GLY A 122 5.73 7.68 10.45
N PHE A 123 4.85 7.42 9.48
CA PHE A 123 3.43 7.75 9.45
C PHE A 123 2.56 6.50 9.42
N THR A 124 1.28 6.66 9.72
CA THR A 124 0.31 5.56 9.89
C THR A 124 -0.80 5.67 8.85
N PRO A 125 -0.70 4.98 7.70
CA PRO A 125 -1.77 4.96 6.71
C PRO A 125 -2.99 4.19 7.21
N VAL A 126 -4.16 4.72 6.92
CA VAL A 126 -5.45 4.03 6.98
C VAL A 126 -6.02 4.00 5.58
N ARG A 127 -6.45 2.83 5.13
CA ARG A 127 -6.96 2.62 3.77
C ARG A 127 -8.38 2.10 3.79
N LEU A 128 -9.16 2.62 2.85
CA LEU A 128 -10.51 2.16 2.50
C LEU A 128 -10.46 1.72 1.04
N GLU A 129 -10.72 0.44 0.80
CA GLU A 129 -10.50 -0.19 -0.50
C GLU A 129 -11.77 -0.84 -1.03
N ILE A 130 -11.95 -0.73 -2.34
CA ILE A 130 -12.92 -1.50 -3.10
C ILE A 130 -12.18 -2.21 -4.23
N GLY A 131 -12.53 -3.47 -4.46
CA GLY A 131 -11.93 -4.23 -5.55
C GLY A 131 -12.82 -5.27 -6.17
N LEU A 132 -12.34 -5.82 -7.28
CA LEU A 132 -13.05 -6.72 -8.16
C LEU A 132 -12.14 -7.88 -8.57
N MET A 133 -12.59 -9.11 -8.30
CA MET A 133 -12.00 -10.35 -8.80
C MET A 133 -12.32 -10.51 -10.30
N LEU A 134 -11.33 -10.26 -11.16
CA LEU A 134 -11.41 -10.42 -12.61
C LEU A 134 -11.42 -11.89 -13.04
N ASN A 135 -10.83 -12.77 -12.24
CA ASN A 135 -10.95 -14.22 -12.32
C ASN A 135 -10.56 -14.84 -10.95
N LYS A 136 -10.24 -16.13 -10.88
CA LYS A 136 -9.86 -16.80 -9.62
C LYS A 136 -8.48 -16.37 -9.08
N HIS A 137 -7.63 -15.86 -9.95
CA HIS A 137 -6.23 -15.54 -9.70
C HIS A 137 -5.90 -14.07 -9.90
N THR A 138 -6.85 -13.22 -10.30
CA THR A 138 -6.55 -11.84 -10.64
C THR A 138 -7.61 -10.92 -10.08
N ASP A 139 -7.16 -9.87 -9.42
CA ASP A 139 -8.00 -8.83 -8.88
C ASP A 139 -7.47 -7.44 -9.25
N ILE A 140 -8.39 -6.47 -9.28
CA ILE A 140 -8.07 -5.06 -9.37
C ILE A 140 -8.73 -4.36 -8.20
N GLU A 141 -8.03 -3.45 -7.56
CA GLU A 141 -8.54 -2.69 -6.43
C GLU A 141 -8.14 -1.23 -6.49
N THR A 142 -8.93 -0.40 -5.83
CA THR A 142 -8.68 1.01 -5.66
C THR A 142 -8.91 1.39 -4.20
N SER A 143 -7.96 2.11 -3.65
CA SER A 143 -7.96 2.50 -2.24
C SER A 143 -7.91 4.01 -2.11
N ALA A 144 -8.73 4.57 -1.23
CA ALA A 144 -8.53 5.90 -0.68
C ALA A 144 -7.67 5.78 0.58
N VAL A 145 -6.63 6.61 0.68
CA VAL A 145 -5.68 6.58 1.79
C VAL A 145 -5.74 7.89 2.57
N GLY A 146 -5.77 7.76 3.89
CA GLY A 146 -5.54 8.85 4.83
C GLY A 146 -4.33 8.54 5.70
N ILE A 147 -3.57 9.58 6.07
CA ILE A 147 -2.52 9.47 7.07
C ILE A 147 -3.15 9.84 8.41
N LEU A 148 -3.14 8.91 9.38
CA LEU A 148 -3.84 9.08 10.66
C LEU A 148 -3.43 10.36 11.39
N GLU A 149 -2.14 10.70 11.35
CA GLU A 149 -1.58 11.89 11.98
C GLU A 149 -1.99 13.20 11.28
N GLN A 150 -2.43 13.14 10.02
CA GLN A 150 -2.76 14.28 9.14
C GLN A 150 -4.03 14.02 8.33
N LEU A 151 -5.05 13.44 8.97
CA LEU A 151 -6.19 12.88 8.24
C LEU A 151 -6.96 13.94 7.46
N GLU A 152 -7.19 15.11 8.05
CA GLU A 152 -7.89 16.24 7.41
C GLU A 152 -7.18 16.74 6.14
N GLU A 153 -5.85 16.66 6.11
CA GLU A 153 -5.04 17.13 5.00
C GLU A 153 -4.88 16.09 3.90
N THR A 154 -5.00 14.81 4.23
CA THR A 154 -4.67 13.69 3.33
C THR A 154 -5.90 12.96 2.78
N LEU A 155 -7.04 13.04 3.48
CA LEU A 155 -8.28 12.38 3.07
C LEU A 155 -8.71 12.81 1.66
N GLY A 156 -8.88 11.83 0.78
CA GLY A 156 -9.30 12.04 -0.61
C GLY A 156 -8.20 12.59 -1.53
N ARG A 157 -6.97 12.78 -1.05
CA ARG A 157 -5.84 13.26 -1.85
C ARG A 157 -4.87 12.17 -2.29
N ILE A 158 -4.89 11.04 -1.58
CA ILE A 158 -4.05 9.88 -1.87
C ILE A 158 -4.96 8.75 -2.33
N LEU A 159 -4.70 8.28 -3.55
CA LEU A 159 -5.40 7.16 -4.16
C LEU A 159 -4.37 6.09 -4.51
N VAL A 160 -4.74 4.83 -4.33
CA VAL A 160 -3.93 3.69 -4.77
C VAL A 160 -4.75 2.90 -5.76
N VAL A 161 -4.13 2.48 -6.85
CA VAL A 161 -4.68 1.46 -7.74
C VAL A 161 -3.73 0.27 -7.69
N GLN A 162 -4.28 -0.92 -7.52
CA GLN A 162 -3.49 -2.15 -7.47
C GLN A 162 -4.08 -3.22 -8.38
N LEU A 163 -3.18 -3.93 -9.07
CA LEU A 163 -3.47 -5.15 -9.81
C LEU A 163 -2.81 -6.31 -9.07
N GLY A 164 -3.63 -7.24 -8.57
CA GLY A 164 -3.21 -8.39 -7.78
C GLY A 164 -3.23 -9.70 -8.55
N TYR A 165 -2.30 -10.60 -8.22
CA TYR A 165 -2.33 -12.01 -8.58
C TYR A 165 -2.44 -12.88 -7.33
N VAL A 166 -3.42 -13.79 -7.29
CA VAL A 166 -3.69 -14.71 -6.18
C VAL A 166 -3.20 -16.11 -6.54
N PHE A 167 -2.37 -16.71 -5.69
CA PHE A 167 -1.77 -18.03 -5.87
C PHE A 167 -2.71 -19.16 -5.42
#